data_AF-F1LHI4-F1
#
_entry.id   AF-F1LHI4-F1
#
_cell.length_a   1.000
_cell.length_b   1.000
_cell.length_c   1.000
_cell.angle_alpha   90.00
_cell.angle_beta   90.00
_cell.angle_gamma   90.00
#
_symmetry.space_group_name_H-M   'P 1'
#
loop_
_entity.id
_entity.type
_entity.pdbx_description
1 polymer ?
#
loop_
_entity_poly.entity_id
_entity_poly.type
_entity_poly.pdbx_seq_one_letter_code
_entity_poly.pdbx_strand_id
1 'polypeptide(L)'
;MGVGHYLFAGVGIGNVVIAFMCIAYFCVIISWSIFYMINSLTLTFPWETCDNWWNSVQCITGKENASTLAKVVANLTQIGQRTETSVEQFWER
;
A
#
# COMPACT_ATOMS: atom_id res chain seq x y z
N MET A 1 53.98 -6.74 11.86
CA MET A 1 52.67 -6.31 12.39
C MET A 1 52.09 -5.25 11.45
N GLY A 2 51.45 -5.62 10.33
CA GLY A 2 51.15 -4.60 9.31
C GLY A 2 50.22 -4.96 8.15
N VAL A 3 49.34 -5.97 8.28
CA VAL A 3 48.39 -6.34 7.19
C VAL A 3 46.92 -6.38 7.61
N GLY A 4 46.59 -6.12 8.88
CA GLY A 4 45.22 -6.20 9.40
C GLY A 4 44.32 -4.98 9.12
N HIS A 5 44.89 -3.80 8.87
CA HIS A 5 44.13 -2.55 8.82
C HIS A 5 43.29 -2.39 7.54
N TYR A 6 43.77 -2.88 6.40
CA TYR A 6 43.11 -2.74 5.10
C TYR A 6 41.94 -3.72 4.89
N LEU A 7 41.91 -4.83 5.62
CA LEU A 7 40.89 -5.88 5.48
C LEU A 7 39.53 -5.45 6.09
N PHE A 8 39.53 -4.66 7.17
CA PHE A 8 38.31 -4.23 7.85
C PHE A 8 37.74 -2.90 7.34
N ALA A 9 38.48 -2.16 6.51
CA ALA A 9 37.99 -0.91 5.90
C ALA A 9 36.81 -1.18 4.94
N GLY A 10 36.87 -2.27 4.16
CA GLY A 10 35.76 -2.69 3.29
C GLY A 10 34.51 -3.10 4.08
N VAL A 11 34.68 -3.73 5.25
CA VAL A 11 33.58 -4.08 6.16
C VAL A 11 32.91 -2.81 6.70
N GLY A 12 33.70 -1.78 7.02
CA GLY A 12 33.18 -0.47 7.46
C GLY A 12 32.32 0.21 6.39
N ILE A 13 32.80 0.27 5.15
CA ILE A 13 32.04 0.87 4.03
C ILE A 13 30.77 0.06 3.74
N GLY A 14 30.87 -1.27 3.72
CA GLY A 14 29.71 -2.15 3.53
C GLY A 14 28.64 -1.94 4.60
N ASN A 15 29.04 -1.79 5.86
CA ASN A 15 28.11 -1.52 6.96
C ASN A 15 27.39 -0.16 6.80
N VAL A 16 28.11 0.89 6.36
CA VAL A 16 27.49 2.21 6.12
C VAL A 16 26.48 2.14 4.97
N VAL A 17 26.79 1.42 3.89
CA VAL A 17 25.87 1.24 2.76
C VAL A 17 24.61 0.48 3.20
N ILE A 18 24.78 -0.63 3.93
CA ILE A 18 23.64 -1.41 4.44
C ILE A 18 22.79 -0.55 5.40
N ALA A 19 23.43 0.17 6.34
CA ALA A 19 22.72 1.04 7.26
C ALA A 19 21.92 2.14 6.53
N PHE A 20 22.50 2.76 5.50
CA PHE A 20 21.80 3.74 4.68
C PHE A 20 20.57 3.14 3.98
N MET A 21 20.71 1.95 3.38
CA MET A 21 19.59 1.26 2.72
C MET A 21 18.49 0.88 3.72
N CYS A 22 18.87 0.40 4.91
CA CYS A 22 17.92 0.11 5.99
C CYS A 22 17.17 1.38 6.43
N ILE A 23 17.87 2.48 6.67
CA ILE A 23 17.25 3.75 7.09
C ILE A 23 16.25 4.23 6.03
N ALA A 24 16.65 4.22 4.74
CA ALA A 24 15.76 4.63 3.65
C ALA A 24 14.49 3.75 3.59
N TYR A 25 14.62 2.43 3.73
CA TYR A 25 13.50 1.50 3.79
C TYR A 25 12.57 1.77 4.99
N PHE A 26 13.14 1.97 6.18
CA PHE A 26 12.35 2.25 7.39
C PHE A 26 11.65 3.61 7.34
N CYS A 27 12.26 4.64 6.73
CA CYS A 27 11.59 5.93 6.52
C CYS A 27 10.30 5.79 5.70
N VAL A 28 10.29 4.95 4.67
CA VAL A 28 9.09 4.67 3.85
C VAL A 28 8.00 4.00 4.70
N ILE A 29 8.35 2.98 5.49
CA ILE A 29 7.38 2.29 6.37
C ILE A 29 6.78 3.25 7.41
N ILE A 30 7.62 4.07 8.05
CA ILE A 30 7.16 5.03 9.05
C ILE A 30 6.25 6.08 8.41
N SER A 31 6.60 6.56 7.20
CA SER A 31 5.76 7.48 6.44
C SER A 31 4.36 6.92 6.21
N TRP A 32 4.26 5.67 5.73
CA TRP A 32 2.97 4.99 5.56
C TRP A 32 2.23 4.85 6.90
N SER A 33 2.92 4.46 7.96
CA SER A 33 2.32 4.30 9.30
C SER A 33 1.71 5.60 9.82
N ILE A 34 2.43 6.73 9.70
CA ILE A 34 1.92 8.04 10.09
C ILE A 34 0.74 8.47 9.21
N PHE A 35 0.81 8.22 7.91
CA PHE A 35 -0.28 8.50 6.99
C PHE A 35 -1.58 7.77 7.41
N TYR A 36 -1.51 6.46 7.69
CA TYR A 36 -2.65 5.69 8.19
C TYR A 36 -3.12 6.14 9.57
N MET A 37 -2.19 6.51 10.46
CA MET A 37 -2.51 6.98 11.80
C MET A 37 -3.32 8.29 11.77
N ILE A 38 -2.89 9.27 10.99
CA ILE A 38 -3.58 10.57 10.85
C ILE A 38 -4.97 10.34 10.24
N ASN A 39 -5.06 9.52 9.19
CA ASN A 39 -6.33 9.22 8.55
C ASN A 39 -7.29 8.46 9.48
N SER A 40 -6.79 7.65 10.41
CA SER A 40 -7.63 6.97 11.42
C SER A 40 -8.31 7.93 12.42
N LEU A 41 -7.84 9.18 12.51
CA LEU A 41 -8.49 10.23 13.32
C LEU A 41 -9.65 10.91 12.58
N THR A 42 -9.82 10.64 11.28
CA THR A 42 -10.93 11.18 10.49
C THR A 42 -12.15 10.26 10.60
N LEU A 43 -13.36 10.84 10.54
CA LEU A 43 -14.62 10.09 10.66
C LEU A 43 -14.90 9.20 9.45
N THR A 44 -14.53 9.69 8.27
CA THR A 44 -14.72 9.01 7.00
C THR A 44 -13.44 9.13 6.21
N PHE A 45 -12.96 8.00 5.76
CA PHE A 45 -11.65 7.90 5.16
C PHE A 45 -11.71 8.01 3.64
N PRO A 46 -10.68 8.56 2.96
CA PRO A 46 -10.81 8.85 1.54
C PRO A 46 -11.05 7.58 0.71
N TRP A 47 -10.48 6.45 1.10
CA TRP A 47 -10.64 5.17 0.41
C TRP A 47 -11.66 4.23 1.06
N GLU A 48 -12.52 4.77 1.93
CA GLU A 48 -13.66 4.04 2.49
C GLU A 48 -14.80 3.90 1.49
N THR A 49 -14.97 4.86 0.58
CA THR A 49 -16.12 4.91 -0.31
C THR A 49 -15.74 4.71 -1.77
N CYS A 50 -16.68 4.18 -2.54
CA CYS A 50 -16.59 4.10 -3.99
C CYS A 50 -16.95 5.42 -4.71
N ASP A 51 -17.27 6.49 -3.97
CA ASP A 51 -17.72 7.78 -4.51
C ASP A 51 -16.57 8.80 -4.65
N ASN A 52 -15.52 8.40 -5.36
CA ASN A 52 -14.35 9.24 -5.60
C ASN A 52 -14.00 9.23 -7.09
N TRP A 53 -13.34 10.29 -7.55
CA TRP A 53 -13.01 10.47 -8.97
C TRP A 53 -12.01 9.42 -9.51
N TRP A 54 -11.25 8.77 -8.64
CA TRP A 54 -10.35 7.67 -9.00
C TRP A 54 -11.02 6.30 -9.04
N ASN A 55 -12.28 6.16 -8.58
CA ASN A 55 -12.95 4.87 -8.57
C ASN A 55 -13.56 4.52 -9.95
N SER A 56 -13.61 3.23 -10.25
CA SER A 56 -14.21 2.66 -11.46
C SER A 56 -15.44 1.80 -11.15
N VAL A 57 -16.16 1.39 -12.20
CA VAL A 57 -17.41 0.61 -12.10
C VAL A 57 -17.28 -0.72 -11.35
N GLN A 58 -16.06 -1.22 -11.20
CA GLN A 58 -15.74 -2.44 -10.46
C GLN A 58 -15.57 -2.23 -8.95
N CYS A 59 -15.72 -1.00 -8.46
CA CYS A 59 -15.52 -0.67 -7.05
C CYS A 59 -16.60 -1.27 -6.13
N ILE A 60 -16.16 -1.89 -5.05
CA ILE A 60 -17.01 -2.34 -3.95
C ILE A 60 -16.47 -1.86 -2.60
N THR A 61 -17.37 -1.42 -1.71
CA THR A 61 -16.99 -0.99 -0.34
C THR A 61 -16.99 -2.17 0.65
N GLY A 62 -17.49 -3.34 0.24
CA GLY A 62 -17.68 -4.50 1.14
C GLY A 62 -18.86 -4.36 2.13
N LYS A 63 -19.52 -3.19 2.15
CA LYS A 63 -20.78 -2.91 2.89
C LYS A 63 -22.04 -3.13 2.04
N GLU A 64 -21.88 -3.67 0.82
CA GLU A 64 -22.98 -3.92 -0.12
C GLU A 64 -23.91 -5.03 0.38
N ASN A 65 -25.19 -4.94 0.03
CA ASN A 65 -26.16 -6.00 0.35
C ASN A 65 -25.91 -7.24 -0.52
N ALA A 66 -26.20 -8.44 -0.02
CA ALA A 66 -25.91 -9.69 -0.75
C ALA A 66 -26.55 -9.73 -2.15
N SER A 67 -27.78 -9.24 -2.27
CA SER A 67 -28.51 -9.15 -3.53
C SER A 67 -27.94 -8.12 -4.51
N THR A 68 -27.35 -7.01 -4.01
CA THR A 68 -26.71 -6.00 -4.87
C THR A 68 -25.34 -6.48 -5.33
N LEU A 69 -24.55 -7.06 -4.42
CA LEU A 69 -23.26 -7.65 -4.74
C LEU A 69 -23.41 -8.77 -5.79
N ALA A 70 -24.40 -9.66 -5.65
CA ALA A 70 -24.66 -10.71 -6.64
C ALA A 70 -24.97 -10.16 -8.03
N LYS A 71 -25.72 -9.05 -8.11
CA LYS A 71 -26.01 -8.37 -9.39
C LYS A 71 -24.78 -7.72 -9.99
N VAL A 72 -23.95 -7.06 -9.17
CA VAL A 72 -22.70 -6.43 -9.61
C VAL A 72 -21.72 -7.49 -10.12
N VAL A 73 -21.53 -8.57 -9.37
CA VAL A 73 -20.67 -9.69 -9.77
C VAL A 73 -21.21 -10.35 -11.05
N ALA A 74 -22.52 -10.59 -11.16
CA ALA A 74 -23.11 -11.12 -12.38
C ALA A 74 -22.90 -10.18 -13.58
N ASN A 75 -23.07 -8.87 -13.41
CA ASN A 75 -22.85 -7.89 -14.48
C ASN A 75 -21.38 -7.83 -14.93
N LEU A 76 -20.45 -7.75 -13.98
CA LEU A 76 -19.01 -7.67 -14.27
C LEU A 76 -18.46 -8.97 -14.85
N THR A 77 -18.95 -10.13 -14.40
CA THR A 77 -18.55 -11.43 -14.99
C THR A 77 -19.00 -11.56 -16.45
N GLN A 78 -20.11 -10.95 -16.86
CA GLN A 78 -20.46 -10.87 -18.30
C GLN A 78 -19.44 -10.06 -19.11
N ILE A 79 -18.78 -9.09 -18.49
CA ILE A 79 -17.77 -8.22 -19.10
C ILE A 79 -16.35 -8.83 -18.95
N GLY A 80 -16.21 -9.92 -18.20
CA GLY A 80 -14.92 -10.53 -17.88
C GLY A 80 -14.11 -9.76 -16.84
N GLN A 81 -14.72 -8.84 -16.10
CA GLN A 81 -14.07 -8.07 -15.04
C GLN A 81 -14.42 -8.60 -13.65
N ARG A 82 -13.56 -8.31 -12.67
CA ARG A 82 -13.72 -8.72 -11.28
C ARG A 82 -13.98 -7.49 -10.41
N THR A 83 -14.77 -7.65 -9.35
CA THR A 83 -14.94 -6.62 -8.33
C THR A 83 -13.62 -6.35 -7.61
N GLU A 84 -13.34 -5.08 -7.35
CA GLU A 84 -12.15 -4.60 -6.67
C GLU A 84 -12.57 -3.66 -5.54
N THR A 85 -11.91 -3.71 -4.38
CA THR A 85 -12.35 -2.89 -3.25
C THR A 85 -11.97 -1.42 -3.45
N SER A 86 -12.70 -0.52 -2.78
CA SER A 86 -12.34 0.91 -2.74
C SER A 86 -10.91 1.15 -2.25
N VAL A 87 -10.41 0.28 -1.37
CA VAL A 87 -9.04 0.33 -0.83
C VAL A 87 -8.02 -0.10 -1.86
N GLU A 88 -8.25 -1.21 -2.57
CA GLU A 88 -7.34 -1.67 -3.63
C GLU A 88 -7.22 -0.60 -4.73
N GLN A 89 -8.34 -0.01 -5.16
CA GLN A 89 -8.34 1.03 -6.20
C GLN A 89 -7.58 2.30 -5.81
N PHE A 90 -7.49 2.59 -4.52
CA PHE A 90 -6.74 3.74 -4.03
C PHE A 90 -5.23 3.49 -4.04
N TRP A 91 -4.80 2.23 -3.86
CA TRP A 91 -3.38 1.88 -3.76
C TRP A 91 -2.76 1.39 -5.06
N GLU A 92 -3.56 0.82 -5.95
CA GLU A 92 -3.09 0.29 -7.24
C GLU A 92 -3.12 1.32 -8.37
N ARG A 93 -3.58 2.55 -8.11
CA ARG A 93 -3.64 3.67 -9.07
C ARG A 93 -2.71 4.80 -8.68
#